data_AF-A0A8K0Y6E8-F1
#
_entry.id   AF-A0A8K0Y6E8-F1
#
_cell.length_a   1.000
_cell.length_b   1.000
_cell.length_c   1.000
_cell.angle_alpha   90.00
_cell.angle_beta   90.00
_cell.angle_gamma   90.00
#
_symmetry.space_group_name_H-M   'P 1'
#
loop_
_entity.id
_entity.type
_entity.pdbx_description
1 polymer ?
#
loop_
_entity_poly.entity_id
_entity_poly.type
_entity_poly.pdbx_seq_one_letter_code
_entity_poly.pdbx_strand_id
1 'polypeptide(L)'
;MVDFGRADYMKIYSALAAIAILVTISFSIHDAHAVTYDFKDQASCRTISGTWNNLTSTCTISSLWLNSGDLLTVDNSFLPYISLKVTDSLNNHGAIDISGSITINNSGILNNNGSIANHCTGQCFGGTIQNEGTITNNSNGTITTNSTINNLGSINNFGTINNDGTIVNTGKVINNFKGIITNSGTIHNNELSAIINNGGNITNYATVISDVSGTITNSGTIKNMCGGTFTSNGDFIGAQVENVSCNAPQNSSTVAEFPFAVPMLVMGFLSVIVFYKAKTRTLSHC
;
A
#
# COMPACT_ATOMS: atom_id res chain seq x y z
N MET A 1 -60.05 -50.94 -9.88
CA MET A 1 -59.20 -49.74 -9.79
C MET A 1 -59.04 -49.45 -8.31
N VAL A 2 -57.81 -49.49 -7.80
CA VAL A 2 -57.52 -49.46 -6.36
C VAL A 2 -57.89 -48.08 -5.82
N ASP A 3 -58.88 -48.06 -4.93
CA ASP A 3 -59.37 -46.89 -4.21
C ASP A 3 -58.37 -46.60 -3.07
N PHE A 4 -57.46 -45.64 -3.30
CA PHE A 4 -56.53 -45.19 -2.27
C PHE A 4 -57.29 -44.34 -1.27
N GLY A 5 -57.57 -44.93 -0.12
CA GLY A 5 -58.28 -44.30 0.98
C GLY A 5 -57.67 -42.96 1.38
N ARG A 6 -58.55 -42.01 1.66
CA ARG A 6 -58.33 -40.65 2.19
C ARG A 6 -57.33 -40.52 3.37
N ALA A 7 -56.91 -41.64 3.97
CA ALA A 7 -55.92 -41.72 5.03
C ALA A 7 -54.46 -41.63 4.53
N ASP A 8 -54.17 -42.04 3.29
CA ASP A 8 -52.79 -42.02 2.76
C ASP A 8 -52.38 -40.63 2.26
N TYR A 9 -53.33 -39.82 1.78
CA TYR A 9 -53.08 -38.43 1.39
C TYR A 9 -52.70 -37.53 2.59
N MET A 10 -53.30 -37.73 3.77
CA MET A 10 -52.99 -36.91 4.95
C MET A 10 -51.57 -37.16 5.50
N LYS A 11 -51.04 -38.38 5.37
CA LYS A 11 -49.67 -38.71 5.81
C LYS A 11 -48.60 -38.11 4.91
N ILE A 12 -48.87 -38.03 3.60
CA ILE A 12 -47.96 -37.43 2.62
C ILE A 12 -47.88 -35.91 2.81
N TYR A 13 -49.02 -35.24 3.07
CA TYR A 13 -49.04 -33.80 3.37
C TYR A 13 -48.37 -33.45 4.71
N SER A 14 -48.53 -34.28 5.75
CA SER A 14 -47.82 -34.05 7.02
C SER A 14 -46.30 -34.25 6.89
N ALA A 15 -45.86 -35.20 6.05
CA ALA A 15 -44.44 -35.43 5.80
C ALA A 15 -43.82 -34.30 4.94
N LEU A 16 -44.53 -33.81 3.91
CA LEU A 16 -44.09 -32.67 3.10
C LEU A 16 -44.12 -31.35 3.88
N ALA A 17 -45.08 -31.14 4.78
CA ALA A 17 -45.09 -29.97 5.66
C ALA A 17 -43.95 -30.03 6.70
N ALA A 18 -43.62 -31.21 7.22
CA ALA A 18 -42.47 -31.38 8.12
C ALA A 18 -41.13 -31.16 7.39
N ILE A 19 -41.01 -31.59 6.12
CA ILE A 19 -39.82 -31.35 5.29
C ILE A 19 -39.73 -29.86 4.87
N ALA A 20 -40.85 -29.19 4.59
CA ALA A 20 -40.86 -27.76 4.31
C ALA A 20 -40.50 -26.90 5.53
N ILE A 21 -40.84 -27.35 6.75
CA ILE A 21 -40.44 -26.68 8.00
C ILE A 21 -38.96 -26.96 8.34
N LEU A 22 -38.40 -28.11 7.94
CA LEU A 22 -36.97 -28.41 8.14
C LEU A 22 -36.00 -27.70 7.18
N VAL A 23 -36.48 -27.05 6.12
CA VAL A 23 -35.63 -26.26 5.19
C VAL A 23 -35.51 -24.79 5.62
N THR A 24 -36.12 -24.39 6.74
CA THR A 24 -36.14 -22.97 7.18
C THR A 24 -35.24 -22.61 8.35
N ILE A 25 -34.26 -23.45 8.74
CA ILE A 25 -33.34 -23.12 9.86
C ILE A 25 -31.85 -23.40 9.56
N SER A 26 -31.45 -23.29 8.28
CA SER A 26 -30.03 -23.25 7.91
C SER A 26 -29.65 -21.95 7.20
N PHE A 27 -30.40 -20.88 7.43
CA PHE A 27 -29.75 -19.57 7.41
C PHE A 27 -29.07 -19.45 8.76
N SER A 28 -27.74 -19.63 8.76
CA SER A 28 -26.90 -19.14 9.83
C SER A 28 -27.33 -17.70 10.10
N ILE A 29 -28.09 -17.48 11.16
CA ILE A 29 -28.04 -16.23 11.89
C ILE A 29 -26.61 -16.16 12.41
N HIS A 30 -25.67 -15.77 11.54
CA HIS A 30 -24.38 -15.28 12.01
C HIS A 30 -24.72 -14.22 13.04
N ASP A 31 -24.19 -14.41 14.25
CA ASP A 31 -24.38 -13.52 15.38
C ASP A 31 -24.43 -12.07 14.91
N ALA A 32 -25.59 -11.42 15.06
CA ALA A 32 -25.78 -10.00 14.77
C ALA A 32 -25.06 -9.11 15.81
N HIS A 33 -24.08 -9.66 16.52
CA HIS A 33 -23.30 -8.98 17.53
C HIS A 33 -21.93 -8.67 16.94
N ALA A 34 -21.84 -7.50 16.29
CA ALA A 34 -20.56 -6.88 15.94
C ALA A 34 -19.61 -6.91 17.13
N VAL A 35 -18.43 -7.49 16.96
CA VAL A 35 -17.38 -7.48 17.97
C VAL A 35 -16.46 -6.29 17.72
N THR A 36 -16.18 -5.53 18.78
CA THR A 36 -15.18 -4.46 18.73
C THR A 36 -13.91 -4.91 19.45
N TYR A 37 -12.80 -4.94 18.73
CA TYR A 37 -11.45 -5.17 19.23
C TYR A 37 -10.72 -3.83 19.30
N ASP A 38 -10.45 -3.33 20.51
CA ASP A 38 -9.70 -2.10 20.74
C ASP A 38 -8.28 -2.46 21.23
N PHE A 39 -7.32 -2.47 20.31
CA PHE A 39 -5.93 -2.83 20.56
C PHE A 39 -5.09 -1.58 20.84
N LYS A 40 -4.64 -1.46 22.09
CA LYS A 40 -3.92 -0.28 22.61
C LYS A 40 -2.82 -0.57 23.64
N ASP A 41 -2.68 -1.81 24.11
CA ASP A 41 -1.75 -2.20 25.17
C ASP A 41 -1.52 -3.73 25.27
N GLN A 42 -0.78 -4.15 26.30
CA GLN A 42 -0.56 -5.56 26.61
C GLN A 42 -1.84 -6.33 26.95
N ALA A 43 -2.82 -5.69 27.59
CA ALA A 43 -4.04 -6.37 28.02
C ALA A 43 -4.92 -6.70 26.81
N SER A 44 -5.14 -5.72 25.95
CA SER A 44 -5.83 -5.86 24.66
C SER A 44 -5.08 -6.78 23.69
N CYS A 45 -3.75 -6.86 23.75
CA CYS A 45 -3.02 -7.88 22.98
C CYS A 45 -3.45 -9.32 23.34
N ARG A 46 -3.69 -9.60 24.63
CA ARG A 46 -4.10 -10.94 25.08
C ARG A 46 -5.53 -11.29 24.66
N THR A 47 -6.41 -10.30 24.49
CA THR A 47 -7.81 -10.55 24.09
C THR A 47 -7.93 -11.03 22.64
N ILE A 48 -6.95 -10.70 21.80
CA ILE A 48 -6.82 -11.20 20.42
C ILE A 48 -5.84 -12.38 20.31
N SER A 49 -5.60 -13.10 21.42
CA SER A 49 -4.69 -14.25 21.47
C SER A 49 -3.23 -13.94 21.08
N GLY A 50 -2.80 -12.69 21.29
CA GLY A 50 -1.47 -12.24 20.97
C GLY A 50 -0.45 -12.41 22.09
N THR A 51 0.83 -12.45 21.70
CA THR A 51 1.97 -12.39 22.60
C THR A 51 2.56 -10.99 22.58
N TRP A 52 2.63 -10.33 23.73
CA TRP A 52 3.12 -8.97 23.86
C TRP A 52 4.63 -8.92 24.11
N ASN A 53 5.34 -8.09 23.36
CA ASN A 53 6.73 -7.73 23.61
C ASN A 53 6.80 -6.31 24.20
N ASN A 54 7.22 -6.22 25.47
CA ASN A 54 7.35 -4.96 26.19
C ASN A 54 8.45 -4.03 25.63
N LEU A 55 9.52 -4.59 25.05
CA LEU A 55 10.64 -3.79 24.54
C LEU A 55 10.24 -2.99 23.30
N THR A 56 9.38 -3.57 22.46
CA THR A 56 8.98 -2.99 21.17
C THR A 56 7.51 -2.55 21.14
N SER A 57 6.78 -2.71 22.25
CA SER A 57 5.33 -2.47 22.33
C SER A 57 4.56 -3.14 21.18
N THR A 58 4.94 -4.37 20.89
CA THR A 58 4.43 -5.15 19.75
C THR A 58 3.57 -6.31 20.25
N CYS A 59 2.35 -6.41 19.75
CA CYS A 59 1.51 -7.59 19.90
C CYS A 59 1.72 -8.50 18.69
N THR A 60 2.14 -9.75 18.90
CA THR A 60 2.27 -10.72 17.81
C THR A 60 1.12 -11.72 17.85
N ILE A 61 0.36 -11.82 16.77
CA ILE A 61 -0.71 -12.81 16.56
C ILE A 61 -0.38 -13.67 15.33
N SER A 62 -0.87 -14.91 15.31
CA SER A 62 -0.81 -15.77 14.10
C SER A 62 -1.82 -15.28 13.07
N SER A 63 -3.10 -15.33 13.42
CA SER A 63 -4.21 -14.93 12.57
C SER A 63 -5.32 -14.25 13.34
N LEU A 64 -6.07 -13.40 12.66
CA LEU A 64 -7.30 -12.79 13.16
C LEU A 64 -8.34 -12.75 12.03
N TRP A 65 -9.58 -13.05 12.38
CA TRP A 65 -10.72 -13.03 11.47
C TRP A 65 -11.78 -12.05 11.98
N LEU A 66 -12.12 -11.07 11.16
CA LEU A 66 -13.17 -10.09 11.41
C LEU A 66 -14.33 -10.38 10.47
N ASN A 67 -15.51 -10.63 11.03
CA ASN A 67 -16.74 -10.82 10.28
C ASN A 67 -17.33 -9.47 9.86
N SER A 68 -18.37 -9.53 9.03
CA SER A 68 -19.16 -8.34 8.71
C SER A 68 -19.76 -7.76 9.99
N GLY A 69 -19.57 -6.45 10.20
CA GLY A 69 -19.98 -5.73 11.40
C GLY A 69 -18.89 -5.60 12.46
N ASP A 70 -17.87 -6.45 12.47
CA ASP A 70 -16.77 -6.36 13.43
C ASP A 70 -15.91 -5.10 13.17
N LEU A 71 -15.32 -4.56 14.24
CA LEU A 71 -14.39 -3.44 14.19
C LEU A 71 -13.10 -3.81 14.92
N LEU A 72 -11.96 -3.67 14.24
CA LEU A 72 -10.64 -3.65 14.88
C LEU A 72 -10.10 -2.23 14.86
N THR A 73 -9.84 -1.66 16.04
CA THR A 73 -9.11 -0.42 16.20
C THR A 73 -7.70 -0.73 16.69
N VAL A 74 -6.68 -0.21 16.00
CA VAL A 74 -5.29 -0.23 16.44
C VAL A 74 -4.92 1.19 16.85
N ASP A 75 -4.91 1.44 18.15
CA ASP A 75 -4.87 2.79 18.73
C ASP A 75 -3.54 3.07 19.44
N ASN A 76 -2.86 4.13 19.02
CA ASN A 76 -1.64 4.64 19.65
C ASN A 76 -1.89 5.72 20.73
N SER A 77 -3.14 5.89 21.20
CA SER A 77 -3.48 6.87 22.23
C SER A 77 -2.79 6.60 23.58
N PHE A 78 -2.49 5.33 23.89
CA PHE A 78 -1.88 4.93 25.15
C PHE A 78 -0.36 4.77 25.06
N LEU A 79 0.15 4.30 23.92
CA LEU A 79 1.58 4.13 23.66
C LEU A 79 1.94 4.79 22.34
N PRO A 80 2.96 5.67 22.29
CA PRO A 80 3.31 6.42 21.07
C PRO A 80 3.73 5.52 19.91
N TYR A 81 4.16 4.29 20.22
CA TYR A 81 4.53 3.26 19.25
C TYR A 81 3.85 1.96 19.65
N ILE A 82 2.68 1.68 19.08
CA ILE A 82 2.05 0.36 19.16
C ILE A 82 2.10 -0.32 17.81
N SER A 83 2.41 -1.62 17.80
CA SER A 83 2.46 -2.42 16.58
C SER A 83 1.69 -3.73 16.75
N LEU A 84 0.74 -3.99 15.85
CA LEU A 84 0.13 -5.30 15.68
C LEU A 84 0.90 -6.07 14.61
N LYS A 85 1.68 -7.08 15.03
CA LYS A 85 2.39 -7.98 14.13
C LYS A 85 1.54 -9.21 13.82
N VAL A 86 1.27 -9.44 12.54
CA VAL A 86 0.52 -10.62 12.06
C VAL A 86 1.48 -11.53 11.30
N THR A 87 1.61 -12.81 11.70
CA THR A 87 2.57 -13.73 11.06
C THR A 87 1.98 -14.51 9.89
N ASP A 88 0.67 -14.79 9.92
CA ASP A 88 0.01 -15.66 8.94
C ASP A 88 -1.10 -14.91 8.17
N SER A 89 -2.23 -14.57 8.80
CA SER A 89 -3.30 -13.87 8.08
C SER A 89 -4.18 -12.94 8.91
N LEU A 90 -4.47 -11.76 8.38
CA LEU A 90 -5.52 -10.88 8.89
C LEU A 90 -6.65 -10.84 7.86
N ASN A 91 -7.79 -11.44 8.17
CA ASN A 91 -8.92 -11.55 7.27
C ASN A 91 -10.01 -10.58 7.71
N ASN A 92 -10.26 -9.55 6.91
CA ASN A 92 -11.19 -8.48 7.23
C ASN A 92 -12.42 -8.51 6.34
N HIS A 93 -13.58 -8.85 6.91
CA HIS A 93 -14.89 -8.63 6.29
C HIS A 93 -15.69 -7.50 6.97
N GLY A 94 -15.12 -6.90 8.02
CA GLY A 94 -15.70 -5.80 8.80
C GLY A 94 -14.98 -4.48 8.54
N ALA A 95 -14.57 -3.81 9.60
CA ALA A 95 -13.82 -2.57 9.56
C ALA A 95 -12.51 -2.68 10.35
N ILE A 96 -11.44 -2.09 9.81
CA ILE A 96 -10.19 -1.87 10.54
C ILE A 96 -9.90 -0.36 10.53
N ASP A 97 -9.67 0.21 11.72
CA ASP A 97 -9.22 1.60 11.90
C ASP A 97 -7.82 1.59 12.52
N ILE A 98 -6.87 2.26 11.87
CA ILE A 98 -5.44 2.16 12.17
C ILE A 98 -4.89 3.54 12.46
N SER A 99 -4.74 3.87 13.74
CA SER A 99 -4.01 5.07 14.20
C SER A 99 -2.60 4.73 14.69
N GLY A 100 -2.40 3.55 15.31
CA GLY A 100 -1.10 2.92 15.53
C GLY A 100 -0.59 2.17 14.30
N SER A 101 0.43 1.32 14.42
CA SER A 101 0.96 0.57 13.26
C SER A 101 0.42 -0.87 13.19
N ILE A 102 0.16 -1.36 11.98
CA ILE A 102 0.01 -2.81 11.72
C ILE A 102 1.20 -3.26 10.88
N THR A 103 1.92 -4.28 11.34
CA THR A 103 3.04 -4.85 10.59
C THR A 103 2.69 -6.29 10.23
N ILE A 104 2.29 -6.54 8.99
CA ILE A 104 2.18 -7.92 8.52
C ILE A 104 3.60 -8.39 8.22
N ASN A 105 3.99 -9.53 8.80
CA ASN A 105 5.28 -10.14 8.51
C ASN A 105 5.38 -10.46 7.00
N ASN A 106 6.59 -10.59 6.46
CA ASN A 106 6.78 -10.83 5.02
C ASN A 106 6.05 -12.08 4.48
N SER A 107 5.78 -13.07 5.35
CA SER A 107 5.01 -14.28 5.03
C SER A 107 3.49 -14.14 5.25
N GLY A 108 3.07 -13.11 5.98
CA GLY A 108 1.67 -12.92 6.32
C GLY A 108 0.90 -12.22 5.21
N ILE A 109 -0.41 -12.42 5.19
CA ILE A 109 -1.32 -11.82 4.20
C ILE A 109 -2.41 -11.02 4.92
N LEU A 110 -2.64 -9.79 4.48
CA LEU A 110 -3.83 -9.04 4.84
C LEU A 110 -4.86 -9.18 3.73
N ASN A 111 -5.95 -9.89 4.02
CA ASN A 111 -7.09 -10.06 3.12
C ASN A 111 -8.19 -9.06 3.51
N ASN A 112 -8.40 -8.04 2.69
CA ASN A 112 -9.43 -7.04 2.93
C ASN A 112 -10.61 -7.24 1.98
N ASN A 113 -11.72 -7.75 2.52
CA ASN A 113 -13.04 -7.83 1.89
C ASN A 113 -14.01 -6.76 2.44
N GLY A 114 -13.64 -6.11 3.55
CA GLY A 114 -14.40 -5.04 4.20
C GLY A 114 -13.80 -3.65 3.95
N SER A 115 -13.64 -2.88 5.03
CA SER A 115 -13.08 -1.53 4.99
C SER A 115 -11.85 -1.38 5.88
N ILE A 116 -10.87 -0.60 5.42
CA ILE A 116 -9.69 -0.22 6.18
C ILE A 116 -9.53 1.29 6.12
N ALA A 117 -9.46 1.94 7.27
CA ALA A 117 -9.11 3.35 7.43
C ALA A 117 -7.70 3.43 8.02
N ASN A 118 -6.74 3.89 7.23
CA ASN A 118 -5.37 4.09 7.68
C ASN A 118 -5.12 5.55 8.03
N HIS A 119 -4.80 5.81 9.28
CA HIS A 119 -4.42 7.12 9.82
C HIS A 119 -2.97 7.16 10.30
N CYS A 120 -2.25 6.05 10.19
CA CYS A 120 -0.96 5.90 10.81
C CYS A 120 0.15 6.67 10.08
N THR A 121 0.97 7.38 10.86
CA THR A 121 1.95 8.36 10.38
C THR A 121 3.34 7.76 10.12
N GLY A 122 3.43 6.44 9.94
CA GLY A 122 4.69 5.69 9.80
C GLY A 122 4.60 4.53 8.81
N GLN A 123 5.33 3.44 9.04
CA GLN A 123 5.17 2.22 8.22
C GLN A 123 4.04 1.37 8.79
N CYS A 124 2.84 1.50 8.21
CA CYS A 124 1.59 1.01 8.81
C CYS A 124 1.03 -0.25 8.12
N PHE A 125 1.68 -0.67 7.04
CA PHE A 125 1.48 -1.96 6.43
C PHE A 125 2.83 -2.53 6.03
N GLY A 126 2.96 -3.84 6.14
CA GLY A 126 4.05 -4.65 5.61
C GLY A 126 3.44 -5.87 4.93
N GLY A 127 4.26 -6.73 4.31
CA GLY A 127 3.78 -7.98 3.72
C GLY A 127 2.86 -7.82 2.52
N THR A 128 2.14 -8.91 2.18
CA THR A 128 1.24 -8.95 1.02
C THR A 128 -0.17 -8.50 1.41
N ILE A 129 -0.77 -7.63 0.59
CA ILE A 129 -2.15 -7.17 0.75
C ILE A 129 -2.97 -7.69 -0.42
N GLN A 130 -4.08 -8.37 -0.11
CA GLN A 130 -5.14 -8.68 -1.06
C GLN A 130 -6.34 -7.81 -0.72
N ASN A 131 -6.65 -6.85 -1.59
CA ASN A 131 -7.75 -5.92 -1.39
C ASN A 131 -8.87 -6.17 -2.38
N GLU A 132 -9.96 -6.74 -1.92
CA GLU A 132 -11.25 -6.84 -2.64
C GLU A 132 -12.26 -5.80 -2.15
N GLY A 133 -12.05 -5.27 -0.94
CA GLY A 133 -12.84 -4.22 -0.31
C GLY A 133 -12.30 -2.82 -0.57
N THR A 134 -12.43 -1.96 0.44
CA THR A 134 -11.94 -0.56 0.37
C THR A 134 -10.81 -0.32 1.36
N ILE A 135 -9.71 0.25 0.87
CA ILE A 135 -8.66 0.84 1.70
C ILE A 135 -8.73 2.36 1.52
N THR A 136 -8.89 3.09 2.62
CA THR A 136 -8.78 4.55 2.67
C THR A 136 -7.51 4.91 3.40
N ASN A 137 -6.52 5.41 2.67
CA ASN A 137 -5.32 5.98 3.25
C ASN A 137 -5.57 7.47 3.52
N ASN A 138 -5.89 7.82 4.77
CA ASN A 138 -6.24 9.18 5.14
C ASN A 138 -5.04 10.13 5.02
N SER A 139 -5.26 11.43 5.14
CA SER A 139 -4.24 12.46 4.85
C SER A 139 -2.93 12.32 5.64
N ASN A 140 -2.99 11.77 6.85
CA ASN A 140 -1.81 11.51 7.68
C ASN A 140 -1.32 10.06 7.57
N GLY A 141 -2.09 9.23 6.88
CA GLY A 141 -1.83 7.81 6.67
C GLY A 141 -0.67 7.58 5.69
N THR A 142 0.15 6.59 6.01
CA THR A 142 1.19 6.08 5.12
C THR A 142 1.03 4.58 4.90
N ILE A 143 0.97 4.17 3.64
CA ILE A 143 1.07 2.76 3.24
C ILE A 143 2.46 2.56 2.65
N THR A 144 3.24 1.65 3.21
CA THR A 144 4.48 1.18 2.59
C THR A 144 4.28 -0.27 2.18
N THR A 145 4.71 -0.64 0.98
CA THR A 145 4.74 -2.04 0.57
C THR A 145 6.10 -2.38 -0.01
N ASN A 146 6.72 -3.39 0.57
CA ASN A 146 7.96 -4.02 0.08
C ASN A 146 7.67 -5.38 -0.57
N SER A 147 6.39 -5.76 -0.68
CA SER A 147 5.93 -7.04 -1.23
C SER A 147 4.86 -6.75 -2.28
N THR A 148 3.70 -7.40 -2.23
CA THR A 148 2.66 -7.22 -3.27
C THR A 148 1.38 -6.64 -2.68
N ILE A 149 0.82 -5.63 -3.33
CA ILE A 149 -0.59 -5.22 -3.16
C ILE A 149 -1.35 -5.69 -4.41
N ASN A 150 -2.26 -6.65 -4.24
CA ASN A 150 -3.22 -7.05 -5.25
C ASN A 150 -4.53 -6.32 -4.98
N ASN A 151 -4.85 -5.32 -5.79
CA ASN A 151 -6.05 -4.50 -5.62
C ASN A 151 -7.12 -4.84 -6.66
N LEU A 152 -8.12 -5.61 -6.24
CA LEU A 152 -9.34 -5.90 -6.99
C LEU A 152 -10.46 -4.91 -6.62
N GLY A 153 -10.42 -4.38 -5.40
CA GLY A 153 -11.36 -3.40 -4.86
C GLY A 153 -10.95 -1.95 -5.14
N SER A 154 -11.02 -1.11 -4.11
CA SER A 154 -10.68 0.32 -4.20
C SER A 154 -9.62 0.74 -3.18
N ILE A 155 -8.61 1.48 -3.63
CA ILE A 155 -7.66 2.21 -2.78
C ILE A 155 -7.91 3.71 -2.97
N ASN A 156 -8.33 4.40 -1.91
CA ASN A 156 -8.50 5.85 -1.86
C ASN A 156 -7.33 6.47 -1.11
N ASN A 157 -6.42 7.09 -1.83
CA ASN A 157 -5.25 7.72 -1.23
C ASN A 157 -5.46 9.22 -1.04
N PHE A 158 -5.43 9.68 0.21
CA PHE A 158 -5.35 11.09 0.60
C PHE A 158 -4.02 11.43 1.28
N GLY A 159 -3.28 10.41 1.75
CA GLY A 159 -1.95 10.53 2.35
C GLY A 159 -0.86 10.01 1.42
N THR A 160 0.06 9.19 1.94
CA THR A 160 1.23 8.70 1.19
C THR A 160 1.16 7.19 0.93
N ILE A 161 1.43 6.76 -0.31
CA ILE A 161 1.72 5.38 -0.65
C ILE A 161 3.17 5.31 -1.16
N ASN A 162 3.98 4.48 -0.52
CA ASN A 162 5.34 4.16 -0.92
C ASN A 162 5.38 2.72 -1.42
N ASN A 163 5.56 2.53 -2.73
CA ASN A 163 5.66 1.23 -3.35
C ASN A 163 7.12 0.90 -3.67
N ASP A 164 7.73 0.07 -2.84
CA ASP A 164 9.06 -0.51 -3.08
C ASP A 164 8.97 -1.95 -3.61
N GLY A 165 7.77 -2.53 -3.63
CA GLY A 165 7.47 -3.86 -4.17
C GLY A 165 6.65 -3.79 -5.46
N THR A 166 5.48 -4.45 -5.48
CA THR A 166 4.58 -4.48 -6.63
C THR A 166 3.16 -4.10 -6.22
N ILE A 167 2.54 -3.17 -6.93
CA ILE A 167 1.10 -2.93 -6.88
C ILE A 167 0.52 -3.47 -8.18
N VAL A 168 -0.29 -4.52 -8.10
CA VAL A 168 -1.13 -5.01 -9.20
C VAL A 168 -2.52 -4.47 -8.98
N ASN A 169 -2.95 -3.55 -9.84
CA ASN A 169 -4.30 -2.99 -9.80
C ASN A 169 -5.15 -3.62 -10.89
N THR A 170 -6.22 -4.31 -10.50
CA THR A 170 -7.31 -4.76 -11.38
C THR A 170 -8.64 -4.05 -11.08
N GLY A 171 -8.72 -3.38 -9.92
CA GLY A 171 -9.81 -2.51 -9.51
C GLY A 171 -9.51 -1.03 -9.69
N LYS A 172 -9.64 -0.25 -8.62
CA LYS A 172 -9.46 1.22 -8.64
C LYS A 172 -8.39 1.68 -7.67
N VAL A 173 -7.47 2.52 -8.15
CA VAL A 173 -6.58 3.34 -7.31
C VAL A 173 -6.92 4.80 -7.58
N ILE A 174 -7.38 5.50 -6.55
CA ILE A 174 -7.73 6.92 -6.60
C ILE A 174 -6.72 7.67 -5.75
N ASN A 175 -5.79 8.35 -6.42
CA ASN A 175 -4.85 9.27 -5.78
C ASN A 175 -5.47 10.67 -5.73
N ASN A 176 -6.06 11.05 -4.61
CA ASN A 176 -6.77 12.32 -4.46
C ASN A 176 -5.81 13.52 -4.49
N PHE A 177 -6.34 14.74 -4.53
CA PHE A 177 -5.56 15.99 -4.72
C PHE A 177 -4.34 16.17 -3.77
N LYS A 178 -4.42 15.69 -2.52
CA LYS A 178 -3.30 15.72 -1.56
C LYS A 178 -2.53 14.40 -1.46
N GLY A 179 -3.00 13.38 -2.16
CA GLY A 179 -2.41 12.06 -2.18
C GLY A 179 -1.06 12.06 -2.90
N ILE A 180 -0.12 11.34 -2.32
CA ILE A 180 1.23 11.13 -2.86
C ILE A 180 1.41 9.63 -3.08
N ILE A 181 1.85 9.26 -4.27
CA ILE A 181 2.34 7.91 -4.57
C ILE A 181 3.79 8.03 -5.00
N THR A 182 4.69 7.37 -4.28
CA THR A 182 6.09 7.20 -4.66
C THR A 182 6.30 5.76 -5.08
N ASN A 183 6.75 5.53 -6.31
CA ASN A 183 7.00 4.21 -6.84
C ASN A 183 8.50 3.97 -7.06
N SER A 184 9.10 3.13 -6.23
CA SER A 184 10.45 2.58 -6.41
C SER A 184 10.43 1.13 -6.94
N GLY A 185 9.26 0.51 -7.03
CA GLY A 185 9.05 -0.84 -7.55
C GLY A 185 8.21 -0.84 -8.83
N THR A 186 7.20 -1.71 -8.89
CA THR A 186 6.30 -1.83 -10.05
C THR A 186 4.87 -1.44 -9.69
N ILE A 187 4.26 -0.54 -10.46
CA ILE A 187 2.81 -0.37 -10.51
C ILE A 187 2.33 -0.93 -11.84
N HIS A 188 1.49 -1.96 -11.78
CA HIS A 188 0.89 -2.60 -12.94
C HIS A 188 -0.63 -2.42 -12.88
N ASN A 189 -1.14 -1.56 -13.76
CA ASN A 189 -2.56 -1.37 -13.98
C ASN A 189 -3.04 -2.40 -15.01
N ASN A 190 -3.49 -3.55 -14.51
CA ASN A 190 -3.70 -4.80 -15.24
C ASN A 190 -5.21 -5.07 -15.43
N GLU A 191 -5.64 -5.46 -16.64
CA GLU A 191 -7.00 -5.93 -17.00
C GLU A 191 -8.11 -4.91 -17.31
N LEU A 192 -9.27 -5.44 -17.74
CA LEU A 192 -10.37 -4.80 -18.51
C LEU A 192 -11.10 -3.63 -17.83
N SER A 193 -10.78 -3.31 -16.59
CA SER A 193 -11.44 -2.22 -15.85
C SER A 193 -10.54 -1.55 -14.82
N ALA A 194 -9.23 -1.81 -14.89
CA ALA A 194 -8.28 -1.26 -13.95
C ALA A 194 -8.13 0.25 -14.16
N ILE A 195 -8.48 1.03 -13.14
CA ILE A 195 -8.44 2.49 -13.20
C ILE A 195 -7.45 3.01 -12.18
N ILE A 196 -6.48 3.80 -12.68
CA ILE A 196 -5.73 4.76 -11.86
C ILE A 196 -6.30 6.14 -12.14
N ASN A 197 -6.87 6.78 -11.11
CA ASN A 197 -7.27 8.18 -11.16
C ASN A 197 -6.33 9.01 -10.31
N ASN A 198 -5.46 9.77 -10.97
CA ASN A 198 -4.52 10.66 -10.33
C ASN A 198 -5.03 12.11 -10.34
N GLY A 199 -5.50 12.58 -9.20
CA GLY A 199 -5.67 14.00 -8.90
C GLY A 199 -4.54 14.61 -8.08
N GLY A 200 -3.67 13.79 -7.48
CA GLY A 200 -2.52 14.20 -6.67
C GLY A 200 -1.18 14.05 -7.40
N ASN A 201 -0.17 13.62 -6.64
CA ASN A 201 1.20 13.47 -7.14
C ASN A 201 1.60 12.01 -7.23
N ILE A 202 2.06 11.58 -8.40
CA ILE A 202 2.75 10.29 -8.60
C ILE A 202 4.19 10.60 -8.98
N THR A 203 5.15 10.06 -8.23
CA THR A 203 6.58 10.09 -8.59
C THR A 203 7.04 8.66 -8.85
N ASN A 204 7.46 8.39 -10.09
CA ASN A 204 7.94 7.09 -10.52
C ASN A 204 9.46 7.10 -10.65
N TYR A 205 10.15 6.28 -9.86
CA TYR A 205 11.58 5.99 -9.95
C TYR A 205 11.88 4.68 -10.66
N ALA A 206 10.88 3.82 -10.84
CA ALA A 206 11.04 2.48 -11.43
C ALA A 206 9.96 2.25 -12.49
N THR A 207 9.06 1.28 -12.35
CA THR A 207 8.18 0.86 -13.45
C THR A 207 6.72 1.19 -13.17
N VAL A 208 6.08 1.91 -14.09
CA VAL A 208 4.62 2.01 -14.19
C VAL A 208 4.19 1.48 -15.55
N ILE A 209 3.32 0.48 -15.56
CA ILE A 209 2.76 -0.11 -16.77
C ILE A 209 1.24 -0.11 -16.65
N SER A 210 0.55 0.41 -17.66
CA SER A 210 -0.87 0.18 -17.88
C SER A 210 -1.07 -0.64 -19.13
N ASP A 211 -1.78 -1.74 -19.00
CA ASP A 211 -2.10 -2.60 -20.14
C ASP A 211 -3.15 -1.96 -21.06
N VAL A 212 -3.34 -2.58 -22.23
CA VAL A 212 -4.23 -2.08 -23.30
C VAL A 212 -5.65 -1.77 -22.81
N SER A 213 -6.12 -2.50 -21.81
CA SER A 213 -7.47 -2.33 -21.27
C SER A 213 -7.52 -1.58 -19.94
N GLY A 214 -6.38 -1.12 -19.43
CA GLY A 214 -6.30 -0.27 -18.26
C GLY A 214 -6.48 1.20 -18.61
N THR A 215 -7.04 1.98 -17.71
CA THR A 215 -7.20 3.43 -17.85
C THR A 215 -6.39 4.18 -16.80
N ILE A 216 -5.62 5.17 -17.23
CA ILE A 216 -5.01 6.18 -16.37
C ILE A 216 -5.66 7.53 -16.68
N THR A 217 -6.30 8.13 -15.68
CA THR A 217 -6.73 9.53 -15.73
C THR A 217 -5.80 10.37 -14.86
N ASN A 218 -5.33 11.50 -15.38
CA ASN A 218 -4.40 12.37 -14.69
C ASN A 218 -4.89 13.82 -14.71
N SER A 219 -5.45 14.29 -13.61
CA SER A 219 -5.72 15.71 -13.35
C SER A 219 -4.67 16.37 -12.45
N GLY A 220 -3.78 15.57 -11.85
CA GLY A 220 -2.63 16.02 -11.06
C GLY A 220 -1.31 15.93 -11.81
N THR A 221 -0.24 15.56 -11.10
CA THR A 221 1.12 15.45 -11.64
C THR A 221 1.61 14.01 -11.63
N ILE A 222 2.16 13.54 -12.75
CA ILE A 222 2.92 12.29 -12.83
C ILE A 222 4.35 12.65 -13.26
N LYS A 223 5.33 12.43 -12.38
CA LYS A 223 6.76 12.60 -12.68
C LYS A 223 7.40 11.25 -12.89
N ASN A 224 7.91 11.01 -14.09
CA ASN A 224 8.75 9.86 -14.37
C ASN A 224 10.21 10.26 -14.25
N MET A 225 10.83 9.87 -13.15
CA MET A 225 12.19 10.27 -12.78
C MET A 225 13.22 9.56 -13.66
N CYS A 226 14.46 10.07 -13.66
CA CYS A 226 15.58 9.41 -14.32
C CYS A 226 15.68 7.93 -13.92
N GLY A 227 15.80 7.04 -14.90
CA GLY A 227 15.83 5.58 -14.70
C GLY A 227 14.44 4.93 -14.61
N GLY A 228 13.39 5.73 -14.40
CA GLY A 228 12.01 5.26 -14.41
C GLY A 228 11.48 5.01 -15.82
N THR A 229 10.61 4.01 -15.94
CA THR A 229 9.84 3.68 -17.14
C THR A 229 8.36 3.89 -16.86
N PHE A 230 7.69 4.63 -17.74
CA PHE A 230 6.24 4.77 -17.76
C PHE A 230 5.70 4.34 -19.11
N THR A 231 4.89 3.28 -19.13
CA THR A 231 4.27 2.74 -20.34
C THR A 231 2.76 2.69 -20.15
N SER A 232 2.01 3.35 -21.02
CA SER A 232 0.55 3.22 -21.08
C SER A 232 0.15 2.69 -22.45
N ASN A 233 -0.23 1.41 -22.48
CA ASN A 233 -0.76 0.77 -23.68
C ASN A 233 -2.29 0.94 -23.81
N GLY A 234 -2.95 1.30 -22.71
CA GLY A 234 -4.38 1.64 -22.68
C GLY A 234 -4.62 3.16 -22.64
N ASP A 235 -5.84 3.54 -22.24
CA ASP A 235 -6.28 4.93 -22.24
C ASP A 235 -5.51 5.77 -21.22
N PHE A 236 -4.85 6.82 -21.70
CA PHE A 236 -4.25 7.86 -20.87
C PHE A 236 -4.94 9.20 -21.15
N ILE A 237 -5.60 9.76 -20.13
CA ILE A 237 -6.44 10.96 -20.28
C ILE A 237 -6.00 12.02 -19.27
N GLY A 238 -5.73 13.23 -19.75
CA GLY A 238 -5.43 14.39 -18.90
C GLY A 238 -4.00 14.91 -19.06
N ALA A 239 -3.44 15.47 -17.99
CA ALA A 239 -2.12 16.08 -17.99
C ALA A 239 -1.03 15.05 -18.34
N GLN A 240 -0.06 15.46 -19.15
CA GLN A 240 1.01 14.58 -19.62
C GLN A 240 1.97 14.16 -18.51
N VAL A 241 2.69 13.06 -18.73
CA VAL A 241 3.76 12.59 -17.85
C VAL A 241 4.99 13.48 -18.01
N GLU A 242 5.49 14.00 -16.89
CA GLU A 242 6.73 14.78 -16.82
C GLU A 242 7.94 13.85 -16.73
N ASN A 243 8.64 13.64 -17.85
CA ASN A 243 9.86 12.84 -17.86
C ASN A 243 11.08 13.69 -17.45
N VAL A 244 11.75 13.27 -16.38
CA VAL A 244 12.96 13.92 -15.86
C VAL A 244 14.19 13.24 -16.45
N SER A 245 14.96 13.97 -17.25
CA SER A 245 16.20 13.48 -17.88
C SER A 245 17.28 13.15 -16.85
N CYS A 246 18.08 12.11 -17.13
CA CYS A 246 19.24 11.69 -16.35
C CYS A 246 20.47 12.61 -16.47
N ASN A 247 20.28 13.91 -16.67
CA ASN A 247 21.39 14.82 -16.77
C ASN A 247 22.03 14.93 -15.37
N ALA A 248 23.27 14.44 -15.24
CA ALA A 248 24.13 14.82 -14.11
C ALA A 248 24.11 16.35 -13.99
N PRO A 249 24.20 16.93 -12.77
CA PRO A 249 24.27 18.37 -12.64
C PRO A 249 25.34 18.89 -13.58
N GLN A 250 24.93 19.74 -14.53
CA GLN A 250 25.83 20.50 -15.38
C GLN A 250 26.56 21.48 -14.47
N ASN A 251 27.55 20.99 -13.72
CA ASN A 251 28.63 21.85 -13.28
C ASN A 251 29.55 22.06 -14.48
N SER A 252 29.00 22.64 -15.55
CA SER A 252 29.77 23.47 -16.46
C SER A 252 30.00 24.78 -15.71
N SER A 253 30.85 24.70 -14.68
CA SER A 253 31.63 25.86 -14.30
C SER A 253 32.50 26.12 -15.52
N THR A 254 32.08 27.05 -16.36
CA THR A 254 33.05 27.80 -17.16
C THR A 254 33.99 28.44 -16.15
N VAL A 255 35.10 27.76 -15.87
CA VAL A 255 36.23 28.43 -15.25
C VAL A 255 36.58 29.51 -16.25
N ALA A 256 36.26 30.76 -15.95
CA ALA A 256 36.74 31.88 -16.72
C ALA A 256 38.27 31.76 -16.74
N GLU A 257 38.83 31.39 -17.88
CA GLU A 257 40.25 31.57 -18.14
C GLU A 257 40.51 33.08 -18.09
N PHE A 258 40.93 33.57 -16.93
CA PHE A 258 41.54 34.88 -16.84
C PHE A 258 42.88 34.79 -17.57
N PRO A 259 43.14 35.60 -18.61
CA PRO A 259 44.46 35.65 -19.22
C PRO A 259 45.39 36.37 -18.23
N PHE A 260 46.15 35.61 -17.46
CA PHE A 260 47.29 36.17 -16.73
C PHE A 260 48.41 36.47 -17.73
N ALA A 261 48.40 37.68 -18.30
CA ALA A 261 49.59 38.26 -18.89
C ALA A 261 50.51 38.70 -17.74
N VAL A 262 51.56 37.92 -17.46
CA VAL A 262 52.63 38.35 -16.55
C VAL A 262 53.69 39.08 -17.38
N PRO A 263 53.97 40.37 -17.16
CA PRO A 263 55.14 40.99 -17.77
C PRO A 263 56.39 40.43 -17.10
N MET A 264 57.24 39.80 -17.91
CA MET A 264 58.53 39.26 -17.51
C MET A 264 59.47 40.43 -17.19
N LEU A 265 59.63 40.76 -15.90
CA LEU A 265 60.72 41.62 -15.44
C LEU A 265 61.87 40.74 -14.96
N VAL A 266 62.94 40.70 -15.75
CA VAL A 266 64.20 40.05 -15.39
C VAL A 266 64.89 40.88 -14.32
N MET A 267 65.00 40.38 -13.09
CA MET A 267 66.14 40.63 -12.20
C MET A 267 66.25 39.57 -11.10
N GLY A 268 67.37 38.84 -11.11
CA GLY A 268 68.16 38.50 -9.93
C GLY A 268 67.54 37.68 -8.79
N PHE A 269 68.09 36.48 -8.63
CA PHE A 269 68.25 35.68 -7.39
C PHE A 269 67.28 34.51 -7.13
N LEU A 270 67.96 33.37 -6.91
CA LEU A 270 67.55 32.04 -6.50
C LEU A 270 66.34 32.01 -5.54
N SER A 271 65.30 31.26 -5.88
CA SER A 271 64.38 30.69 -4.87
C SER A 271 63.74 29.39 -5.36
N VAL A 272 63.72 28.43 -4.44
CA VAL A 272 63.34 27.01 -4.58
C VAL A 272 61.85 26.87 -4.83
N ILE A 273 61.46 26.11 -5.86
CA ILE A 273 60.05 25.71 -6.10
C ILE A 273 59.84 24.32 -5.49
N VAL A 274 58.98 24.22 -4.48
CA VAL A 274 58.47 22.97 -3.93
C VAL A 274 57.20 22.57 -4.68
N PHE A 275 57.19 21.41 -5.33
CA PHE A 275 56.00 20.84 -5.95
C PHE A 275 55.18 20.06 -4.92
N TYR A 276 53.95 20.48 -4.63
CA TYR A 276 52.95 19.61 -4.03
C TYR A 276 52.10 18.95 -5.13
N LYS A 277 52.16 17.62 -5.21
CA LYS A 277 51.30 16.80 -6.08
C LYS A 277 50.05 16.39 -5.29
N ALA A 278 48.91 17.03 -5.54
CA ALA A 278 47.64 16.57 -4.98
C ALA A 278 47.15 15.34 -5.75
N LYS A 279 46.92 14.22 -5.04
CA LYS A 279 46.39 12.96 -5.57
C LYS A 279 44.86 12.97 -5.42
N THR A 280 44.13 13.07 -6.52
CA THR A 280 42.67 12.92 -6.53
C THR A 280 42.31 11.44 -6.47
N ARG A 281 41.58 11.03 -5.42
CA ARG A 281 40.92 9.73 -5.30
C ARG A 281 39.47 9.90 -5.76
N THR A 282 39.09 9.26 -6.85
CA THR A 282 37.69 9.05 -7.23
C THR A 282 37.13 7.90 -6.38
N LEU A 283 36.09 8.17 -5.58
CA LEU A 283 35.23 7.13 -5.05
C LEU A 283 34.08 6.91 -6.04
N SER A 284 34.08 5.74 -6.68
CA SER A 284 32.91 5.18 -7.34
C SER A 284 32.10 4.42 -6.29
N HIS A 285 30.81 4.73 -6.16
CA HIS A 285 29.85 3.81 -5.55
C HIS A 285 28.95 3.29 -6.68
N CYS A 286 29.00 1.96 -6.85
CA CYS A 286 27.99 1.17 -7.53
C CYS A 286 26.71 1.14 -6.67
#